data_AF-A0A2M7A7T4-F1
#
_entry.id   AF-A0A2M7A7T4-F1
#
_cell.length_a   1.000
_cell.length_b   1.000
_cell.length_c   1.000
_cell.angle_alpha   90.00
_cell.angle_beta   90.00
_cell.angle_gamma   90.00
#
_symmetry.space_group_name_H-M   'P 1'
#
loop_
_entity.id
_entity.type
_entity.pdbx_description
1 polymer ?
#
loop_
_entity_poly.entity_id
_entity_poly.type
_entity_poly.pdbx_seq_one_letter_code
_entity_poly.pdbx_strand_id
1 'polypeptide(L)'
;MVYSIGCKVVQCVANEELLKELVRDGRFTVSKHSLPHRLKEGFSAGDMVQAVLRGSIIEDYPERSRCLFYGQAKISTRTTIDLHGVCDYSDENWADFVTGYIPDPLEWHSPPTERR
;
A
#
# COMPACT_ATOMS: atom_id res chain seq x y z
N MET A 1 35.19 -7.42 -10.97
CA MET A 1 35.53 -8.28 -9.81
C MET A 1 35.90 -7.33 -8.69
N VAL A 2 35.23 -7.24 -7.56
CA VAL A 2 34.36 -8.14 -6.80
C VAL A 2 33.65 -7.22 -5.81
N TYR A 3 32.32 -7.36 -5.63
CA TYR A 3 31.70 -6.94 -4.38
C TYR A 3 31.16 -8.21 -3.72
N SER A 4 31.93 -8.64 -2.74
CA SER A 4 31.68 -9.79 -1.90
C SER A 4 30.98 -9.33 -0.62
N ILE A 5 29.90 -10.07 -0.31
CA ILE A 5 29.38 -10.37 1.02
C ILE A 5 28.71 -9.19 1.75
N GLY A 6 27.39 -9.18 1.66
CA GLY A 6 26.53 -8.54 2.65
C GLY A 6 25.33 -9.45 2.86
N CYS A 7 25.39 -10.25 3.92
CA CYS A 7 24.29 -11.02 4.46
C CYS A 7 22.98 -10.23 4.32
N LYS A 8 22.09 -10.62 3.39
CA LYS A 8 20.70 -10.14 3.39
C LYS A 8 20.11 -10.71 4.67
N VAL A 9 20.18 -9.93 5.75
CA VAL A 9 19.20 -10.04 6.81
C VAL A 9 17.88 -9.98 6.08
N VAL A 10 17.18 -11.11 6.01
CA VAL A 10 15.81 -11.16 5.54
C VAL A 10 15.03 -10.40 6.60
N GLN A 11 15.08 -9.08 6.54
CA GLN A 11 14.14 -8.23 7.24
C GLN A 11 12.83 -8.51 6.53
N CYS A 12 11.99 -9.33 7.16
CA CYS A 12 10.56 -9.44 6.86
C CYS A 12 9.85 -8.12 7.21
N VAL A 13 10.46 -6.98 6.89
CA VAL A 13 9.95 -5.65 7.13
C VAL A 13 9.59 -5.12 5.76
N ALA A 14 8.39 -4.56 5.63
CA ALA A 14 7.94 -3.99 4.37
C ALA A 14 8.92 -2.93 3.86
N ASN A 15 9.50 -3.15 2.68
CA ASN A 15 10.42 -2.20 2.05
C ASN A 15 9.63 -1.24 1.16
N GLU A 16 9.48 0.01 1.61
CA GLU A 16 8.72 1.05 0.92
C GLU A 16 9.27 1.37 -0.48
N GLU A 17 10.60 1.42 -0.62
CA GLU A 17 11.27 1.71 -1.90
C GLU A 17 10.97 0.59 -2.91
N LEU A 18 11.11 -0.66 -2.49
CA LEU A 18 10.81 -1.83 -3.32
C LEU A 18 9.34 -1.86 -3.73
N LEU A 19 8.42 -1.60 -2.80
CA LEU A 19 6.99 -1.54 -3.10
C LEU A 19 6.68 -0.46 -4.14
N LYS A 20 7.28 0.72 -4.01
CA LYS A 20 7.13 1.82 -4.98
C LYS A 20 7.70 1.45 -6.35
N GLU A 21 8.82 0.75 -6.41
CA GLU A 21 9.39 0.23 -7.66
C GLU A 21 8.48 -0.81 -8.32
N LEU A 22 8.01 -1.81 -7.56
CA LEU A 22 7.08 -2.84 -8.06
C LEU A 22 5.80 -2.24 -8.64
N VAL A 23 5.24 -1.24 -7.94
CA VAL A 23 4.05 -0.53 -8.40
C VAL A 23 4.33 0.30 -9.66
N ARG A 24 5.49 0.96 -9.76
CA ARG A 24 5.89 1.68 -10.98
C ARG A 24 6.07 0.74 -12.17
N ASP A 25 6.62 -0.44 -11.94
CA ASP A 25 6.84 -1.46 -12.96
C ASP A 25 5.57 -2.25 -13.32
N GLY A 26 4.43 -1.96 -12.67
CA GLY A 26 3.18 -2.67 -12.90
C GLY A 26 3.15 -4.10 -12.35
N ARG A 27 4.10 -4.44 -11.47
CA ARG A 27 4.24 -5.75 -10.80
C ARG A 27 3.39 -5.80 -9.54
N PHE A 28 2.09 -5.58 -9.72
CA PHE A 28 1.14 -5.65 -8.64
C PHE A 28 -0.18 -6.28 -9.08
N THR A 29 -0.83 -6.94 -8.13
CA THR A 29 -2.22 -7.39 -8.28
C THR A 29 -3.09 -6.57 -7.37
N VAL A 30 -4.26 -6.14 -7.86
CA VAL A 30 -5.33 -5.65 -6.98
C VAL A 30 -6.39 -6.72 -6.96
N SER A 31 -6.62 -7.31 -5.78
CA SER A 31 -7.58 -8.39 -5.62
C SER A 31 -8.95 -8.00 -6.15
N LYS A 32 -9.56 -8.86 -6.98
CA LYS A 32 -10.91 -8.65 -7.54
C LYS A 32 -12.00 -8.56 -6.46
N HIS A 33 -11.72 -9.04 -5.24
CA HIS A 33 -12.62 -8.88 -4.10
C HIS A 33 -12.75 -7.44 -3.62
N SER A 34 -11.83 -6.55 -4.00
CA SER A 34 -11.89 -5.11 -3.72
C SER A 34 -12.79 -4.33 -4.69
N LEU A 35 -13.21 -4.92 -5.82
CA LEU A 35 -13.97 -4.22 -6.87
C LEU A 35 -15.33 -3.66 -6.39
N PRO A 36 -16.14 -4.41 -5.61
CA PRO A 36 -17.41 -3.90 -5.09
C PRO A 36 -17.21 -2.76 -4.09
N HIS A 37 -16.17 -2.82 -3.26
CA HIS A 37 -15.83 -1.75 -2.32
C HIS A 37 -15.32 -0.51 -3.05
N ARG A 38 -14.38 -0.70 -3.99
CA ARG A 38 -13.85 0.37 -4.85
C ARG A 38 -14.91 1.11 -5.65
N LEU A 39 -15.87 0.38 -6.23
CA LEU A 39 -16.99 0.97 -6.95
C LEU A 39 -17.96 1.70 -6.02
N LYS A 40 -18.17 1.17 -4.80
CA LYS A 40 -19.04 1.78 -3.79
C LYS A 40 -18.42 3.05 -3.16
N GLU A 41 -17.10 3.06 -3.00
CA GLU A 41 -16.31 4.14 -2.39
C GLU A 41 -15.79 5.15 -3.42
N GLY A 42 -15.86 4.82 -4.71
CA GLY A 42 -15.56 5.75 -5.82
C GLY A 42 -14.08 5.89 -6.21
N PHE A 43 -13.23 4.89 -5.94
CA PHE A 43 -11.80 4.94 -6.31
C PHE A 43 -11.35 3.78 -7.22
N SER A 44 -10.45 4.10 -8.15
CA SER A 44 -9.91 3.17 -9.15
C SER A 44 -8.62 2.47 -8.67
N ALA A 45 -8.15 1.48 -9.44
CA ALA A 45 -6.85 0.86 -9.20
C ALA A 45 -5.72 1.89 -9.35
N GLY A 46 -5.87 2.84 -10.28
CA GLY A 46 -4.91 3.92 -10.47
C GLY A 46 -4.84 4.86 -9.28
N ASP A 47 -5.96 5.06 -8.58
CA ASP A 47 -6.00 5.86 -7.35
C ASP A 47 -5.24 5.16 -6.22
N MET A 48 -5.39 3.84 -6.07
CA MET A 48 -4.57 3.06 -5.13
C MET A 48 -3.09 3.13 -5.46
N VAL A 49 -2.72 3.01 -6.74
CA VAL A 49 -1.33 3.16 -7.20
C VAL A 49 -0.79 4.55 -6.84
N GLN A 50 -1.55 5.62 -7.10
CA GLN A 50 -1.17 6.97 -6.72
C GLN A 50 -0.99 7.12 -5.21
N ALA A 51 -1.90 6.53 -4.42
CA ALA A 51 -1.81 6.52 -2.98
C ALA A 51 -0.54 5.80 -2.51
N VAL A 52 -0.18 4.65 -3.07
CA VAL A 52 1.08 3.97 -2.71
C VAL A 52 2.31 4.78 -3.09
N LEU A 53 2.32 5.37 -4.29
CA LEU A 53 3.47 6.15 -4.76
C LEU A 53 3.72 7.42 -3.94
N ARG A 54 2.66 8.02 -3.40
CA ARG A 54 2.71 9.26 -2.61
C ARG A 54 2.62 9.03 -1.10
N GLY A 55 2.26 7.82 -0.72
CA GLY A 55 2.02 7.39 0.64
C GLY A 55 3.23 6.76 1.29
N SER A 56 2.98 6.21 2.47
CA SER A 56 3.97 5.55 3.33
C SER A 56 3.33 4.39 4.07
N ILE A 57 4.15 3.44 4.50
CA ILE A 57 3.71 2.33 5.33
C ILE A 57 3.47 2.85 6.76
N ILE A 58 2.28 2.62 7.30
CA ILE A 58 1.89 3.09 8.64
C ILE A 58 1.85 1.97 9.68
N GLU A 59 1.57 0.73 9.25
CA GLU A 59 1.67 -0.45 10.10
C GLU A 59 2.36 -1.58 9.33
N ASP A 60 3.16 -2.38 10.03
CA ASP A 60 3.82 -3.56 9.47
C ASP A 60 3.49 -4.80 10.30
N TYR A 61 3.09 -5.87 9.64
CA TYR A 61 2.69 -7.17 10.20
C TYR A 61 3.61 -8.26 9.65
N PRO A 62 4.87 -8.33 10.13
CA PRO A 62 5.89 -9.25 9.62
C PRO A 62 5.46 -10.72 9.73
N GLU A 63 4.67 -11.08 10.74
CA GLU A 63 4.19 -12.44 10.97
C GLU A 63 3.22 -12.93 9.90
N ARG A 64 2.60 -12.00 9.16
CA ARG A 64 1.72 -12.32 8.02
C ARG A 64 2.31 -11.88 6.68
N SER A 65 3.52 -11.32 6.67
CA SER A 65 4.12 -10.69 5.48
C SER A 65 3.20 -9.64 4.85
N ARG A 66 2.56 -8.83 5.69
CA ARG A 66 1.59 -7.80 5.28
C ARG A 66 1.90 -6.47 5.89
N CYS A 67 1.66 -5.41 5.15
CA CYS A 67 1.73 -4.04 5.67
C CYS A 67 0.47 -3.27 5.34
N LEU A 68 0.16 -2.29 6.18
CA LEU A 68 -0.85 -1.28 5.93
C LEU A 68 -0.14 -0.03 5.38
N PHE A 69 -0.50 0.34 4.15
CA PHE A 69 -0.07 1.61 3.58
C PHE A 69 -1.17 2.66 3.76
N TYR A 70 -0.75 3.89 3.98
CA TYR A 70 -1.58 5.08 3.89
C TYR A 70 -1.09 5.95 2.74
N GLY A 71 -2.00 6.45 1.92
CA GLY A 71 -1.67 7.42 0.91
C GLY A 71 -2.87 8.22 0.45
N GLN A 72 -2.58 9.31 -0.23
CA GLN A 72 -3.61 10.20 -0.75
C GLN A 72 -3.75 10.03 -2.25
N ALA A 73 -4.98 9.78 -2.70
CA ALA A 73 -5.32 9.70 -4.12
C ALA A 73 -6.13 10.90 -4.56
N LYS A 74 -5.77 11.47 -5.71
CA LYS A 74 -6.46 12.61 -6.28
C LYS A 74 -7.51 12.13 -7.29
N ILE A 75 -8.76 11.96 -6.82
CA ILE A 75 -9.87 11.51 -7.66
C ILE A 75 -10.43 12.61 -8.58
N SER A 76 -10.18 13.90 -8.27
CA SER A 76 -10.56 15.03 -9.13
C SER A 76 -9.57 16.19 -9.01
N THR A 77 -9.65 17.19 -9.88
CA THR A 77 -8.78 18.39 -9.79
C THR A 77 -8.84 19.10 -8.43
N ARG A 78 -9.94 18.95 -7.68
CA ARG A 78 -10.19 19.61 -6.39
C ARG A 78 -10.41 18.62 -5.22
N THR A 79 -10.38 17.32 -5.48
CA THR A 79 -10.73 16.32 -4.47
C THR A 79 -9.61 15.31 -4.33
N THR A 80 -9.12 15.20 -3.10
CA THR A 80 -8.17 14.19 -2.66
C THR A 80 -8.87 13.36 -1.60
N ILE A 81 -8.65 12.05 -1.62
CA ILE A 81 -9.16 11.12 -0.62
C ILE A 81 -7.99 10.43 0.06
N ASP A 82 -8.15 10.17 1.35
CA ASP A 82 -7.27 9.30 2.11
C ASP A 82 -7.62 7.85 1.78
N LEU A 83 -6.60 7.05 1.47
CA LEU A 83 -6.73 5.63 1.18
C LEU A 83 -5.80 4.84 2.08
N HIS A 84 -6.38 3.84 2.73
CA HIS A 84 -5.65 2.74 3.33
C HIS A 84 -5.69 1.55 2.41
N GLY A 85 -4.59 0.81 2.35
CA GLY A 85 -4.63 -0.50 1.73
C GLY A 85 -3.64 -1.46 2.35
N VAL A 86 -4.03 -2.72 2.31
CA VAL A 86 -3.24 -3.83 2.81
C VAL A 86 -2.49 -4.43 1.65
N CYS A 87 -1.17 -4.41 1.74
CA CYS A 87 -0.28 -5.05 0.78
C CYS A 87 0.29 -6.31 1.42
N ASP A 88 0.20 -7.43 0.72
CA ASP A 88 0.97 -8.62 0.99
C ASP A 88 2.30 -8.50 0.23
N TYR A 89 3.40 -8.64 0.96
CA TYR A 89 4.77 -8.55 0.45
C TYR A 89 5.52 -9.88 0.63
N SER A 90 4.79 -11.00 0.74
CA SER A 90 5.40 -12.34 0.81
C SER A 90 6.27 -12.67 -0.42
N ASP A 91 6.06 -11.99 -1.54
CA ASP A 91 6.91 -12.05 -2.74
C ASP A 91 7.71 -10.74 -2.91
N GLU A 92 9.04 -10.84 -2.94
CA GLU A 92 9.93 -9.68 -3.13
C GLU A 92 9.83 -9.07 -4.55
N ASN A 93 9.21 -9.78 -5.50
CA ASN A 93 9.05 -9.36 -6.89
C ASN A 93 7.61 -8.97 -7.24
N TRP A 94 6.67 -9.08 -6.30
CA TRP A 94 5.26 -8.85 -6.57
C TRP A 94 4.52 -8.27 -5.36
N ALA A 95 3.78 -7.17 -5.59
CA ALA A 95 2.93 -6.57 -4.56
C ALA A 95 1.48 -7.03 -4.73
N ASP A 96 0.92 -7.72 -3.74
CA ASP A 96 -0.50 -8.09 -3.79
C ASP A 96 -1.33 -7.18 -2.87
N PHE A 97 -2.12 -6.29 -3.48
CA PHE A 97 -3.07 -5.46 -2.75
C PHE A 97 -4.32 -6.27 -2.44
N VAL A 98 -4.34 -6.80 -1.22
CA VAL A 98 -5.41 -7.64 -0.69
C VAL A 98 -6.72 -6.87 -0.57
N THR A 99 -6.65 -5.64 -0.04
CA THR A 99 -7.80 -4.76 0.13
C THR A 99 -7.39 -3.29 0.18
N GLY A 100 -8.34 -2.39 -0.09
CA GLY A 100 -8.19 -0.96 0.13
C GLY A 100 -9.52 -0.34 0.57
N TYR A 101 -9.46 0.66 1.44
CA TYR A 101 -10.63 1.34 2.02
C TYR A 101 -10.31 2.81 2.36
N ILE A 102 -11.35 3.63 2.49
CA ILE A 102 -11.23 5.00 3.01
C ILE A 102 -11.28 4.90 4.55
N PRO A 103 -10.28 5.45 5.28
CA PRO A 103 -10.24 5.36 6.74
C PRO A 103 -11.42 6.09 7.39
N ASP A 104 -12.07 5.45 8.36
CA ASP A 104 -13.17 6.05 9.13
C ASP A 104 -12.60 7.06 10.15
N PRO A 105 -13.04 8.34 10.13
CA PRO A 105 -12.59 9.35 11.09
C PRO A 105 -12.99 9.06 12.56
N LEU A 106 -13.85 8.07 12.81
CA LEU A 106 -14.15 7.58 14.17
C LEU A 106 -13.08 6.61 14.68
N GLU A 107 -12.45 5.84 13.78
CA GLU A 107 -11.43 4.85 14.12
C GLU A 107 -10.01 5.39 13.99
N TRP A 108 -9.80 6.43 13.17
CA TRP A 108 -8.49 6.99 12.85
C TRP A 108 -8.36 8.46 13.23
N HIS A 109 -7.16 8.86 13.66
CA HIS A 109 -6.82 10.26 13.84
C HIS A 109 -6.76 11.01 12.50
N SER A 110 -6.69 12.35 12.53
CA SER A 110 -6.46 13.16 11.33
C SER A 110 -5.07 13.79 11.43
N PRO A 111 -4.12 13.45 10.52
CA PRO A 111 -4.24 12.50 9.40
C PRO A 111 -4.36 11.03 9.86
N PRO A 112 -4.96 10.14 9.04
CA PRO A 112 -5.27 8.75 9.42
C PRO A 112 -4.04 7.85 9.34
N THR A 113 -3.03 8.17 10.14
CA THR A 113 -1.81 7.40 10.28
C THR A 113 -1.79 6.58 11.57
N GLU A 114 -2.66 6.91 12.53
CA GLU A 114 -2.73 6.28 13.85
C GLU A 114 -4.19 5.99 14.21
N ARG A 115 -4.44 4.79 14.74
CA ARG A 115 -5.74 4.37 15.26
C ARG A 115 -6.03 5.09 16.58
N ARG A 116 -7.29 5.44 16.80
CA ARG A 116 -7.75 6.09 18.03
C ARG A 116 -7.93 5.11 19.19
#